data_AF-A0A1I7MJ52-F1
#
_entry.id   AF-A0A1I7MJ52-F1
#
_cell.length_a   1.000
_cell.length_b   1.000
_cell.length_c   1.000
_cell.angle_alpha   90.00
_cell.angle_beta   90.00
_cell.angle_gamma   90.00
#
_symmetry.space_group_name_H-M   'P 1'
#
loop_
_entity.id
_entity.type
_entity.pdbx_description
1 polymer ?
#
loop_
_entity_poly.entity_id
_entity_poly.type
_entity_poly.pdbx_seq_one_letter_code
_entity_poly.pdbx_strand_id
1 'polypeptide(L)'
;MTPAPESAPRTAAAADAAAPPAGPGGPVWARALLLVIPAVWLGLLIGISLIEAPLKFTAPGITIPLGLGIGRRVFFAMNIVEVVLVLVLLIALVRSLGRPPWARLTAPGTNRLWLLGLISGGLLLIKFAAIRPFLNQRTDAVLAGEFAGGSNLHYAYIAVDGLLIIALVLMLALTSRALLAPPSSAALHR
;
A
#
# COMPACT_ATOMS: atom_id res chain seq x y z
N MET A 1 -22.73 -17.38 69.78
CA MET A 1 -21.35 -17.08 69.37
C MET A 1 -21.05 -17.98 68.19
N THR A 2 -21.26 -17.45 67.00
CA THR A 2 -21.24 -18.19 65.72
C THR A 2 -20.51 -17.28 64.75
N PRO A 3 -19.35 -17.65 64.19
CA PRO A 3 -18.66 -16.77 63.25
C PRO A 3 -19.34 -16.81 61.88
N ALA A 4 -19.47 -15.64 61.25
CA ALA A 4 -19.97 -15.49 59.89
C ALA A 4 -18.95 -16.07 58.87
N PRO A 5 -19.40 -16.55 57.69
CA PRO A 5 -18.50 -17.07 56.67
C PRO A 5 -17.73 -15.94 55.97
N GLU A 6 -16.43 -16.16 55.83
CA GLU A 6 -15.43 -15.36 55.14
C GLU A 6 -15.78 -15.22 53.64
N SER A 7 -16.01 -13.97 53.19
CA SER A 7 -16.24 -13.67 51.77
C SER A 7 -14.93 -13.74 51.00
N ALA A 8 -14.79 -14.75 50.13
CA ALA A 8 -13.67 -14.89 49.22
C ALA A 8 -13.48 -13.64 48.32
N PRO A 9 -12.23 -13.27 47.97
CA PRO A 9 -11.96 -12.16 47.06
C PRO A 9 -12.42 -12.50 45.64
N ARG A 10 -13.35 -11.69 45.09
CA ARG A 10 -13.71 -11.73 43.66
C ARG A 10 -12.45 -11.44 42.86
N THR A 11 -11.96 -12.47 42.18
CA THR A 11 -10.84 -12.41 41.26
C THR A 11 -11.08 -11.31 40.23
N ALA A 12 -10.19 -10.33 40.22
CA ALA A 12 -10.05 -9.31 39.19
C ALA A 12 -9.56 -9.94 37.87
N ALA A 13 -10.36 -10.81 37.27
CA ALA A 13 -9.99 -11.62 36.11
C ALA A 13 -10.97 -11.48 34.93
N ALA A 14 -11.57 -10.30 34.74
CA ALA A 14 -12.49 -10.05 33.63
C ALA A 14 -12.41 -8.62 33.05
N ALA A 15 -11.21 -8.03 32.96
CA ALA A 15 -11.06 -6.69 32.40
C ALA A 15 -9.81 -6.50 31.51
N ASP A 16 -9.39 -7.56 30.80
CA ASP A 16 -8.41 -7.45 29.70
C ASP A 16 -9.07 -7.71 28.33
N ALA A 17 -10.30 -7.21 28.17
CA ALA A 17 -10.85 -6.97 26.85
C ALA A 17 -10.06 -5.80 26.24
N ALA A 18 -8.95 -6.15 25.57
CA ALA A 18 -8.06 -5.23 24.88
C ALA A 18 -8.89 -4.17 24.15
N ALA A 19 -8.80 -2.93 24.64
CA ALA A 19 -9.44 -1.79 24.01
C ALA A 19 -9.11 -1.82 22.50
N PRO A 20 -10.09 -1.55 21.61
CA PRO A 20 -9.81 -1.48 20.19
C PRO A 20 -8.62 -0.53 19.98
N PRO A 21 -7.64 -0.91 19.14
CA PRO A 21 -6.44 -0.09 18.97
C PRO A 21 -6.89 1.31 18.62
N ALA A 22 -6.46 2.30 19.41
CA ALA A 22 -6.76 3.70 19.17
C ALA A 22 -6.48 3.97 17.68
N GLY A 23 -7.52 4.40 16.95
CA GLY A 23 -7.39 4.76 15.55
C GLY A 23 -6.27 5.80 15.37
N PRO A 24 -5.77 6.00 14.14
CA PRO A 24 -4.68 6.95 13.90
C PRO A 24 -4.99 8.29 14.57
N GLY A 25 -4.08 8.78 15.42
CA GLY A 25 -4.31 9.91 16.34
C GLY A 25 -3.98 11.29 15.75
N GLY A 26 -3.73 11.37 14.44
CA GLY A 26 -3.31 12.61 13.79
C GLY A 26 -4.43 13.43 13.13
N PRO A 27 -4.07 14.54 12.46
CA PRO A 27 -5.04 15.47 11.90
C PRO A 27 -5.90 14.81 10.82
N VAL A 28 -7.15 15.25 10.69
CA VAL A 28 -8.18 14.65 9.81
C VAL A 28 -7.69 14.50 8.37
N TRP A 29 -7.00 15.52 7.84
CA TRP A 29 -6.46 15.49 6.48
C TRP A 29 -5.45 14.37 6.27
N ALA A 30 -4.61 14.08 7.27
CA ALA A 30 -3.58 13.04 7.16
C ALA A 30 -4.23 11.65 7.16
N ARG A 31 -5.28 11.47 7.96
CA ARG A 31 -6.07 10.24 8.01
C ARG A 31 -6.84 10.02 6.71
N ALA A 32 -7.39 11.08 6.13
CA ALA A 32 -8.04 11.01 4.81
C ALA A 32 -7.03 10.58 3.73
N LEU A 33 -5.80 11.11 3.76
CA LEU A 33 -4.77 10.71 2.79
C LEU A 33 -4.37 9.23 2.91
N LEU A 34 -4.40 8.63 4.10
CA LEU A 34 -4.16 7.19 4.27
C LEU A 34 -5.20 6.31 3.54
N LEU A 35 -6.39 6.85 3.27
CA LEU A 35 -7.43 6.18 2.49
C LEU A 35 -7.32 6.53 1.00
N VAL A 36 -7.20 7.82 0.69
CA VAL A 36 -7.25 8.34 -0.69
C VAL A 36 -6.03 7.92 -1.49
N ILE A 37 -4.82 7.99 -0.92
CA ILE A 37 -3.60 7.72 -1.67
C ILE A 37 -3.52 6.26 -2.13
N PRO A 38 -3.74 5.23 -1.28
CA PRO A 38 -3.76 3.85 -1.75
C PRO A 38 -4.84 3.58 -2.80
N ALA A 39 -6.02 4.20 -2.68
CA ALA A 39 -7.10 4.04 -3.65
C ALA A 39 -6.73 4.64 -5.03
N VAL A 40 -6.17 5.86 -5.05
CA VAL A 40 -5.71 6.52 -6.28
C VAL A 40 -4.56 5.73 -6.92
N TRP A 41 -3.59 5.28 -6.12
CA TRP A 41 -2.47 4.49 -6.62
C TRP A 41 -2.93 3.14 -7.18
N LEU A 42 -3.87 2.47 -6.50
CA LEU A 42 -4.48 1.25 -7.01
C LEU A 42 -5.19 1.48 -8.35
N GLY A 43 -5.95 2.57 -8.47
CA GLY A 43 -6.59 2.97 -9.73
C GLY A 43 -5.58 3.22 -10.85
N LEU A 44 -4.45 3.88 -10.54
CA LEU A 44 -3.36 4.10 -11.49
C LEU A 44 -2.75 2.78 -11.98
N LEU A 45 -2.48 1.84 -11.08
CA LEU A 45 -1.94 0.51 -11.42
C LEU A 45 -2.91 -0.29 -12.28
N ILE A 46 -4.20 -0.33 -11.91
CA ILE A 46 -5.21 -1.05 -12.68
C ILE A 46 -5.38 -0.41 -14.07
N GLY A 47 -5.55 0.91 -14.12
CA GLY A 47 -5.80 1.63 -15.37
C GLY A 47 -4.62 1.56 -16.34
N ILE A 48 -3.39 1.76 -15.86
CA ILE A 48 -2.21 1.79 -16.73
C ILE A 48 -1.57 0.42 -16.87
N SER A 49 -1.13 -0.21 -15.76
CA SER A 49 -0.36 -1.47 -15.84
C SER A 49 -1.21 -2.65 -16.33
N LEU A 50 -2.48 -2.75 -15.92
CA LEU A 50 -3.32 -3.92 -16.24
C LEU A 50 -4.21 -3.72 -17.46
N ILE A 51 -4.74 -2.52 -17.68
CA ILE A 51 -5.69 -2.26 -18.77
C ILE A 51 -4.99 -1.64 -19.99
N GLU A 52 -4.35 -0.48 -19.85
CA GLU A 52 -3.71 0.22 -20.99
C GLU A 52 -2.60 -0.61 -21.63
N ALA A 53 -1.71 -1.17 -20.82
CA ALA A 53 -0.50 -1.82 -21.30
C ALA A 53 -0.76 -3.00 -22.26
N PRO A 54 -1.71 -3.92 -22.01
CA PRO A 54 -2.08 -4.93 -23.00
C PRO A 54 -2.99 -4.39 -24.11
N LEU A 55 -3.97 -3.54 -23.78
CA LEU A 55 -5.00 -3.11 -24.73
C LEU A 55 -4.43 -2.27 -25.88
N LYS A 56 -3.37 -1.50 -25.66
CA LYS A 56 -2.76 -0.70 -26.74
C LYS A 56 -2.23 -1.54 -27.90
N PHE A 57 -1.86 -2.80 -27.66
CA PHE A 57 -1.38 -3.71 -28.70
C PHE A 57 -2.50 -4.38 -29.49
N THR A 58 -3.76 -4.17 -29.12
CA THR A 58 -4.92 -4.67 -29.88
C THR A 58 -5.49 -3.61 -30.84
N ALA A 59 -4.93 -2.40 -30.85
CA ALA A 59 -5.43 -1.31 -31.69
C ALA A 59 -5.10 -1.55 -33.19
N PRO A 60 -6.05 -1.32 -34.12
CA PRO A 60 -5.78 -1.43 -35.55
C PRO A 60 -4.60 -0.54 -35.97
N GLY A 61 -3.66 -1.09 -36.74
CA GLY A 61 -2.48 -0.37 -37.22
C GLY A 61 -1.36 -0.18 -36.20
N ILE A 62 -1.46 -0.75 -34.99
CA ILE A 62 -0.37 -0.73 -34.02
C ILE A 62 0.78 -1.65 -34.45
N THR A 63 2.02 -1.19 -34.31
CA THR A 63 3.22 -2.01 -34.47
C THR A 63 3.90 -2.21 -33.13
N ILE A 64 4.68 -3.29 -32.98
CA ILE A 64 5.42 -3.55 -31.74
C ILE A 64 6.34 -2.36 -31.36
N PRO A 65 7.17 -1.81 -32.27
CA PRO A 65 8.00 -0.65 -31.97
C PRO A 65 7.20 0.57 -31.49
N LEU A 66 6.06 0.85 -32.13
CA LEU A 66 5.20 1.97 -31.76
C LEU A 66 4.58 1.77 -30.36
N GLY A 67 4.03 0.58 -30.09
CA GLY A 67 3.46 0.24 -28.79
C GLY A 67 4.48 0.25 -27.65
N LEU A 68 5.72 -0.17 -27.91
CA LEU A 68 6.84 -0.09 -26.97
C LEU A 68 7.27 1.37 -26.70
N GLY A 69 7.32 2.20 -27.75
CA GLY A 69 7.62 3.63 -27.63
C GLY A 69 6.59 4.39 -26.79
N ILE A 70 5.30 4.13 -27.03
CA ILE A 70 4.19 4.68 -26.23
C ILE A 70 4.31 4.20 -24.78
N GLY A 71 4.51 2.90 -24.58
CA GLY A 71 4.69 2.31 -23.25
C GLY A 71 5.78 2.99 -22.45
N ARG A 72 6.96 3.22 -23.04
CA ARG A 72 8.08 3.90 -22.35
C ARG A 72 7.68 5.26 -21.78
N ARG A 73 6.96 6.07 -22.55
CA ARG A 73 6.52 7.41 -22.13
C ARG A 73 5.46 7.35 -21.03
N VAL A 74 4.44 6.51 -21.21
CA VAL A 74 3.34 6.34 -20.25
C VAL A 74 3.88 5.82 -18.92
N PHE A 75 4.69 4.76 -18.95
CA PHE A 75 5.27 4.18 -17.74
C PHE A 75 6.28 5.12 -17.06
N PHE A 76 6.97 6.00 -17.79
CA PHE A 76 7.82 7.03 -17.19
C PHE A 76 6.98 8.07 -16.43
N ALA A 77 5.90 8.58 -17.04
CA ALA A 77 4.99 9.51 -16.38
C ALA A 77 4.31 8.88 -15.16
N MET A 78 3.80 7.65 -15.29
CA MET A 78 3.23 6.89 -14.19
C MET A 78 4.20 6.78 -13.02
N ASN A 79 5.47 6.49 -13.27
CA ASN A 79 6.49 6.38 -12.23
C ASN A 79 6.68 7.66 -11.43
N ILE A 80 6.69 8.82 -12.09
CA ILE A 80 6.79 10.10 -11.41
C ILE A 80 5.60 10.25 -10.44
N VAL A 81 4.40 9.88 -10.91
CA VAL A 81 3.19 9.89 -10.08
C VAL A 81 3.32 8.89 -8.92
N GLU A 82 3.81 7.67 -9.14
CA GLU A 82 4.02 6.68 -8.06
C GLU A 82 4.98 7.20 -6.99
N VAL A 83 6.07 7.89 -7.39
CA VAL A 83 7.01 8.52 -6.46
C VAL A 83 6.34 9.63 -5.65
N VAL A 84 5.54 10.48 -6.28
CA VAL A 84 4.78 11.52 -5.56
C VAL A 84 3.80 10.88 -4.58
N LEU A 85 3.05 9.86 -5.01
CA LEU A 85 2.08 9.15 -4.18
C LEU A 85 2.74 8.50 -2.96
N VAL A 86 3.88 7.81 -3.12
CA VAL A 86 4.56 7.20 -1.97
C VAL A 86 5.10 8.24 -0.99
N LEU A 87 5.63 9.37 -1.48
CA LEU A 87 6.11 10.44 -0.61
C LEU A 87 4.97 11.05 0.21
N VAL A 88 3.84 11.33 -0.44
CA VAL A 88 2.64 11.84 0.25
C VAL A 88 2.09 10.81 1.25
N LEU A 89 2.11 9.51 0.90
CA LEU A 89 1.71 8.43 1.80
C LEU A 89 2.59 8.38 3.05
N LEU A 90 3.91 8.47 2.89
CA LEU A 90 4.85 8.47 4.02
C LEU A 90 4.65 9.70 4.92
N ILE A 91 4.40 10.88 4.34
CA ILE A 91 4.06 12.09 5.11
C ILE A 91 2.76 11.87 5.89
N ALA A 92 1.73 11.31 5.26
CA ALA A 92 0.46 11.01 5.91
C ALA A 92 0.63 10.00 7.06
N LEU A 93 1.49 9.00 6.90
CA LEU A 93 1.85 8.05 7.96
C LEU A 93 2.55 8.75 9.12
N VAL A 94 3.57 9.57 8.86
CA VAL A 94 4.27 10.35 9.91
C VAL A 94 3.29 11.23 10.69
N ARG A 95 2.39 11.92 9.99
CA ARG A 95 1.46 12.87 10.61
C ARG A 95 0.31 12.20 11.34
N SER A 96 -0.09 11.00 10.91
CA SER A 96 -1.21 10.26 11.50
C SER A 96 -0.79 9.35 12.66
N LEU A 97 0.39 8.72 12.54
CA LEU A 97 0.86 7.67 13.45
C LEU A 97 2.10 8.10 14.26
N GLY A 98 2.69 9.26 13.97
CA GLY A 98 3.93 9.70 14.60
C GLY A 98 5.17 9.09 13.95
N ARG A 99 6.28 9.00 14.69
CA ARG A 99 7.53 8.43 14.16
C ARG A 99 7.38 6.92 13.85
N PRO A 100 8.16 6.40 12.88
CA PRO A 100 8.14 4.98 12.53
C PRO A 100 8.41 4.03 13.72
N PRO A 101 7.91 2.79 13.67
CA PRO A 101 7.73 1.90 14.82
C PRO A 101 9.03 1.43 15.49
N TRP A 102 10.21 1.63 14.87
CA TRP A 102 11.50 1.42 15.55
C TRP A 102 11.70 2.33 16.76
N ALA A 103 10.88 3.38 16.91
CA ALA A 103 10.86 4.25 18.09
C ALA A 103 9.83 3.85 19.17
N ARG A 104 8.78 3.06 18.87
CA ARG A 104 7.71 2.69 19.83
C ARG A 104 7.03 1.38 19.42
N LEU A 105 7.32 0.31 20.17
CA LEU A 105 6.83 -1.06 19.94
C LEU A 105 5.43 -1.37 20.53
N THR A 106 4.62 -0.39 20.90
CA THR A 106 3.51 -0.62 21.86
C THR A 106 2.07 -0.66 21.31
N ALA A 107 1.82 -0.57 19.99
CA ALA A 107 0.44 -0.58 19.45
C ALA A 107 0.22 -1.61 18.30
N PRO A 108 -0.64 -2.64 18.48
CA PRO A 108 -0.84 -3.75 17.53
C PRO A 108 -1.38 -3.39 16.13
N GLY A 109 -1.90 -2.17 15.90
CA GLY A 109 -2.43 -1.72 14.60
C GLY A 109 -1.50 -0.77 13.84
N THR A 110 -0.84 0.14 14.56
CA THR A 110 0.06 1.19 14.03
C THR A 110 1.24 0.60 13.26
N ASN A 111 1.77 -0.53 13.73
CA ASN A 111 2.92 -1.18 13.10
C ASN A 111 2.60 -1.72 11.69
N ARG A 112 1.36 -2.15 11.45
CA ARG A 112 0.95 -2.75 10.16
C ARG A 112 0.89 -1.73 9.03
N LEU A 113 0.34 -0.54 9.29
CA LEU A 113 0.26 0.53 8.28
C LEU A 113 1.64 1.04 7.88
N TRP A 114 2.55 1.16 8.84
CA TRP A 114 3.95 1.48 8.57
C TRP A 114 4.65 0.42 7.75
N LEU A 115 4.48 -0.86 8.12
CA LEU A 115 5.04 -1.98 7.37
C LEU A 115 4.56 -1.98 5.92
N LEU A 116 3.25 -1.82 5.69
CA LEU A 116 2.68 -1.77 4.34
C LEU A 116 3.18 -0.57 3.54
N GLY A 117 3.24 0.62 4.14
CA GLY A 117 3.79 1.80 3.47
C GLY A 117 5.27 1.64 3.07
N LEU A 118 6.07 1.04 3.95
CA LEU A 118 7.48 0.73 3.65
C LEU A 118 7.63 -0.37 2.59
N ILE A 119 6.80 -1.42 2.63
CA ILE A 119 6.75 -2.44 1.59
C ILE A 119 6.40 -1.80 0.25
N SER A 120 5.36 -0.98 0.18
CA SER A 120 4.97 -0.28 -1.07
C SER A 120 6.12 0.59 -1.61
N GLY A 121 6.80 1.35 -0.75
CA GLY A 121 7.97 2.14 -1.16
C GLY A 121 9.16 1.29 -1.59
N GLY A 122 9.43 0.18 -0.90
CA GLY A 122 10.49 -0.77 -1.25
C GLY A 122 10.23 -1.45 -2.59
N LEU A 123 9.00 -1.89 -2.85
CA LEU A 123 8.60 -2.47 -4.14
C LEU A 123 8.75 -1.46 -5.28
N LEU A 124 8.37 -0.19 -5.05
CA LEU A 124 8.57 0.87 -6.03
C LEU A 124 10.06 1.11 -6.32
N LEU A 125 10.90 1.12 -5.28
CA LEU A 125 12.34 1.25 -5.44
C LEU A 125 12.93 0.09 -6.25
N ILE A 126 12.49 -1.14 -6.01
CA ILE A 126 12.90 -2.32 -6.78
C ILE A 126 12.48 -2.18 -8.25
N LYS A 127 11.23 -1.77 -8.53
CA LYS A 127 10.78 -1.50 -9.91
C LYS A 127 11.69 -0.51 -10.61
N PHE A 128 11.97 0.60 -9.95
CA PHE A 128 12.73 1.71 -10.52
C PHE A 128 14.21 1.37 -10.72
N ALA A 129 14.87 0.89 -9.67
CA ALA A 129 16.32 0.71 -9.66
C ALA A 129 16.78 -0.62 -10.26
N ALA A 130 15.99 -1.70 -10.10
CA ALA A 130 16.43 -3.04 -10.47
C ALA A 130 15.75 -3.58 -11.73
N ILE A 131 14.47 -3.30 -11.97
CA ILE A 131 13.74 -3.96 -13.08
C ILE A 131 13.75 -3.10 -14.35
N ARG A 132 13.43 -1.82 -14.22
CA ARG A 132 13.32 -0.90 -15.36
C ARG A 132 14.57 -0.71 -16.22
N PRO A 133 15.79 -0.55 -15.68
CA PRO A 133 16.96 -0.31 -16.55
C PRO A 133 17.16 -1.47 -17.54
N PHE A 134 16.97 -2.71 -17.09
CA PHE A 134 17.10 -3.88 -17.94
C PHE A 134 15.95 -4.02 -18.95
N LEU A 135 14.72 -3.66 -18.58
CA LEU A 135 13.60 -3.65 -19.52
C LEU A 135 13.81 -2.59 -20.62
N ASN A 136 14.35 -1.43 -20.27
CA ASN A 136 14.65 -0.37 -21.25
C ASN A 136 15.72 -0.82 -22.25
N GLN A 137 16.83 -1.39 -21.78
CA GLN A 137 17.88 -1.93 -22.66
C GLN A 137 17.33 -2.96 -23.66
N ARG A 138 16.48 -3.88 -23.18
CA ARG A 138 15.87 -4.89 -24.08
C ARG A 138 14.88 -4.26 -25.05
N THR A 139 14.13 -3.26 -24.59
CA THR A 139 13.23 -2.51 -25.47
C THR A 139 14.04 -1.80 -26.56
N ASP A 140 15.20 -1.22 -26.23
CA ASP A 140 16.10 -0.61 -27.22
C ASP A 140 16.63 -1.63 -28.24
N ALA A 141 16.98 -2.84 -27.80
CA ALA A 141 17.37 -3.93 -28.71
C ALA A 141 16.24 -4.38 -29.66
N VAL A 142 14.99 -4.43 -29.16
CA VAL A 142 13.82 -4.73 -30.02
C VAL A 142 13.59 -3.60 -31.02
N LEU A 143 13.74 -2.34 -30.61
CA LEU A 143 13.62 -1.17 -31.49
C LEU A 143 14.74 -1.09 -32.54
N ALA A 144 15.93 -1.61 -32.22
CA ALA A 144 17.06 -1.75 -33.15
C ALA A 144 16.90 -2.95 -34.11
N GLY A 145 15.88 -3.79 -33.94
CA GLY A 145 15.66 -5.00 -34.74
C GLY A 145 16.56 -6.19 -34.36
N GLU A 146 17.27 -6.10 -33.23
CA GLU A 146 18.24 -7.11 -32.78
C GLU A 146 17.61 -8.25 -31.97
N PHE A 147 16.36 -8.08 -31.50
CA PHE A 147 15.71 -9.04 -30.60
C PHE A 147 14.21 -9.19 -30.90
N ALA A 148 13.72 -10.43 -30.92
CA ALA A 148 12.32 -10.74 -31.25
C ALA A 148 11.32 -10.54 -30.09
N GLY A 149 11.80 -10.19 -28.90
CA GLY A 149 10.97 -9.91 -27.72
C GLY A 149 10.89 -11.08 -26.72
N GLY A 150 10.36 -10.80 -25.53
CA GLY A 150 10.21 -11.77 -24.43
C GLY A 150 11.31 -11.69 -23.35
N SER A 151 10.91 -11.72 -22.07
CA SER A 151 11.84 -11.70 -20.94
C SER A 151 11.21 -12.19 -19.65
N ASN A 152 11.94 -13.01 -18.89
CA ASN A 152 11.59 -13.34 -17.49
C ASN A 152 11.49 -12.10 -16.59
N LEU A 153 12.17 -11.00 -16.95
CA LEU A 153 12.08 -9.73 -16.23
C LEU A 153 10.71 -9.05 -16.39
N HIS A 154 10.00 -9.34 -17.50
CA HIS A 154 8.64 -8.85 -17.66
C HIS A 154 7.70 -9.51 -16.65
N TYR A 155 7.83 -10.82 -16.45
CA TYR A 155 7.08 -11.51 -15.40
C TYR A 155 7.46 -11.06 -13.99
N ALA A 156 8.74 -10.76 -13.74
CA ALA A 156 9.18 -10.16 -12.48
C ALA A 156 8.52 -8.78 -12.23
N TYR A 157 8.41 -7.94 -13.27
CA TYR A 157 7.70 -6.67 -13.18
C TYR A 157 6.23 -6.87 -12.80
N ILE A 158 5.54 -7.81 -13.48
CA ILE A 158 4.14 -8.16 -13.18
C ILE A 158 3.98 -8.65 -11.75
N ALA A 159 4.89 -9.50 -11.26
CA ALA A 159 4.86 -10.00 -9.89
C ALA A 159 5.01 -8.87 -8.87
N VAL A 160 5.90 -7.91 -9.09
CA VAL A 160 6.07 -6.75 -8.21
C VAL A 160 4.84 -5.83 -8.23
N ASP A 161 4.23 -5.60 -9.39
CA ASP A 161 2.97 -4.86 -9.50
C ASP A 161 1.84 -5.58 -8.74
N GLY A 162 1.77 -6.91 -8.83
CA GLY A 162 0.82 -7.74 -8.06
C GLY A 162 1.02 -7.60 -6.55
N LEU A 163 2.26 -7.67 -6.07
CA LEU A 163 2.59 -7.46 -4.65
C LEU A 163 2.21 -6.06 -4.17
N LEU A 164 2.46 -5.05 -5.01
CA LEU A 164 2.10 -3.66 -4.71
C LEU A 164 0.59 -3.49 -4.61
N ILE A 165 -0.18 -4.07 -5.54
CA ILE A 165 -1.65 -4.09 -5.49
C ILE A 165 -2.13 -4.72 -4.18
N ILE A 166 -1.59 -5.88 -3.80
CA ILE A 166 -1.96 -6.55 -2.54
C ILE A 166 -1.66 -5.64 -1.33
N ALA A 167 -0.48 -5.03 -1.28
CA ALA A 167 -0.11 -4.13 -0.20
C ALA A 167 -1.07 -2.93 -0.08
N LEU A 168 -1.45 -2.31 -1.21
CA LEU A 168 -2.37 -1.17 -1.25
C LEU A 168 -3.80 -1.58 -0.85
N VAL A 169 -4.29 -2.74 -1.31
CA VAL A 169 -5.60 -3.28 -0.91
C VAL A 169 -5.65 -3.55 0.60
N LEU A 170 -4.61 -4.18 1.15
CA LEU A 170 -4.51 -4.41 2.59
C LEU A 170 -4.47 -3.09 3.36
N MET A 171 -3.73 -2.10 2.87
CA MET A 171 -3.65 -0.78 3.50
C MET A 171 -5.00 -0.06 3.50
N LEU A 172 -5.73 -0.12 2.38
CA LEU A 172 -7.07 0.43 2.27
C LEU A 172 -8.04 -0.27 3.23
N ALA A 173 -8.03 -1.61 3.27
CA ALA A 173 -8.89 -2.39 4.15
C ALA A 173 -8.64 -2.08 5.64
N LEU A 174 -7.36 -2.01 6.06
CA LEU A 174 -7.00 -1.68 7.44
C LEU A 174 -7.40 -0.24 7.81
N THR A 175 -7.19 0.71 6.90
CA THR A 175 -7.54 2.12 7.14
C THR A 175 -9.05 2.31 7.21
N SER A 176 -9.81 1.69 6.30
CA SER A 176 -11.28 1.71 6.32
C SER A 176 -11.84 1.13 7.61
N ARG A 177 -11.31 -0.02 8.07
CA ARG A 177 -11.73 -0.62 9.35
C ARG A 177 -11.45 0.28 10.55
N ALA A 178 -10.32 0.98 10.55
CA ALA A 178 -9.96 1.90 11.62
C ALA A 178 -10.85 3.17 11.64
N LEU A 179 -11.35 3.60 10.47
CA LEU A 179 -12.23 4.76 10.35
C LEU A 179 -13.71 4.45 10.58
N LEU A 180 -14.16 3.25 10.22
CA LEU A 180 -15.57 2.82 10.28
C LEU A 180 -15.91 2.00 11.53
N ALA A 181 -14.98 1.79 12.46
CA ALA A 181 -15.25 1.08 13.71
C ALA A 181 -16.34 1.83 14.51
N PRO A 182 -17.42 1.16 14.96
CA PRO A 182 -18.44 1.78 15.79
C PRO A 182 -17.82 2.41 17.05
N PRO A 183 -18.28 3.60 17.49
CA PRO A 183 -17.84 4.16 18.77
C PRO A 183 -18.10 3.12 19.87
N SER A 184 -17.07 2.83 20.69
CA SER A 184 -17.19 1.86 21.77
C SER A 184 -18.31 2.30 22.72
N SER A 185 -19.16 1.35 23.11
CA SER A 185 -20.31 1.55 24.01
C SER A 185 -19.95 2.20 25.35
N ALA A 186 -18.67 2.22 25.74
CA ALA A 186 -18.15 2.96 26.88
C ALA A 186 -18.28 4.49 26.76
N ALA A 187 -18.40 5.04 25.54
CA ALA A 187 -18.61 6.47 25.31
C ALA A 187 -20.08 6.90 25.44
N LEU A 188 -21.03 5.95 25.40
CA LEU A 188 -22.47 6.22 25.53
C LEU A 188 -22.95 6.28 27.00
N HIS A 189 -22.07 5.99 27.96
CA HIS A 189 -22.38 6.01 29.39
C HIS A 189 -21.63 7.10 30.18
N ARG A 190 -21.10 8.14 29.52
CA ARG A 190 -20.60 9.35 30.17
C ARG A 190 -21.48 10.55 29.88
#